data_AF-A0A9W6T0G4-F1
#
_entry.id   AF-A0A9W6T0G4-F1
#
_cell.length_a   1.000
_cell.length_b   1.000
_cell.length_c   1.000
_cell.angle_alpha   90.00
_cell.angle_beta   90.00
_cell.angle_gamma   90.00
#
_symmetry.space_group_name_H-M   'P 1'
#
loop_
_entity.id
_entity.type
_entity.pdbx_description
1 polymer ?
#
loop_
_entity_poly.entity_id
_entity_poly.type
_entity_poly.pdbx_seq_one_letter_code
_entity_poly.pdbx_strand_id
1 'polypeptide(L)'
;MFTVYSVRYRMLLCLAIQMLAQWSGANAVTIYATDFFALVGKTSKADNMMMTAVSGVIKFVSAYLTAFFLIDLLGRRKSLYIGIIFQLLCLLYFALFLNICPQAVDDFKSLTNVQVYASRGALAALFLSGTAWCMGWNAVQYLINSEVLPLRVRNIGSAIIMCFHFANQYANSKALPYMMTGMNTYGAFYFFVGVLALGLVFVWFFLPELSGRSLESMEELFNLPWYLIGRRGAELAPDHSEVNRIHASNDHTGNADGGNIAIDMEKEEREQIENVNEKGKSLV
;
A
#
# COMPACT_ATOMS: atom_id res chain seq x y z
N MET A 1 22.58 12.42 4.28
CA MET A 1 21.26 11.76 4.29
C MET A 1 20.65 11.78 5.69
N PHE A 2 21.31 11.17 6.67
CA PHE A 2 20.92 11.28 8.09
C PHE A 2 21.44 12.55 8.76
N THR A 3 21.50 13.69 8.09
CA THR A 3 21.95 14.98 8.65
C THR A 3 20.92 16.07 8.46
N VAL A 4 20.26 16.06 7.30
CA VAL A 4 19.14 16.94 6.96
C VAL A 4 17.85 16.42 7.62
N TYR A 5 17.18 17.27 8.39
CA TYR A 5 15.97 16.92 9.14
C TYR A 5 14.84 16.36 8.25
N SER A 6 14.53 17.04 7.14
CA SER A 6 13.48 16.61 6.19
C SER A 6 13.76 15.22 5.62
N VAL A 7 15.00 14.96 5.19
CA VAL A 7 15.41 13.65 4.64
C VAL A 7 15.38 12.54 5.70
N ARG A 8 15.78 12.84 6.94
CA ARG A 8 15.70 11.91 8.07
C ARG A 8 14.26 11.47 8.33
N TYR A 9 13.33 12.42 8.42
CA TYR A 9 11.92 12.11 8.68
C TYR A 9 11.32 11.25 7.56
N ARG A 10 11.55 11.62 6.30
CA ARG A 10 11.13 10.85 5.11
C ARG A 10 11.63 9.41 5.15
N MET A 11 12.91 9.22 5.49
CA MET A 11 13.50 7.89 5.62
C MET A 11 12.90 7.07 6.75
N LEU A 12 12.73 7.66 7.93
CA LEU A 12 12.10 6.99 9.07
C LEU A 12 10.65 6.62 8.78
N LEU A 13 9.90 7.48 8.08
CA LEU A 13 8.54 7.21 7.63
C LEU A 13 8.50 5.98 6.70
N CYS A 14 9.35 5.94 5.66
CA CYS A 14 9.41 4.80 4.75
C CYS A 14 9.84 3.50 5.47
N LEU A 15 10.86 3.56 6.33
CA LEU A 15 11.32 2.40 7.11
C LEU A 15 10.22 1.88 8.06
N ALA A 16 9.51 2.76 8.76
CA ALA A 16 8.41 2.38 9.62
C ALA A 16 7.26 1.74 8.83
N ILE A 17 6.94 2.24 7.64
CA ILE A 17 5.92 1.64 6.77
C ILE A 17 6.35 0.25 6.30
N GLN A 18 7.62 0.05 5.91
CA GLN A 18 8.11 -1.30 5.59
C GLN A 18 8.00 -2.25 6.78
N MET A 19 8.39 -1.80 7.98
CA MET A 19 8.29 -2.61 9.19
C MET A 19 6.84 -2.99 9.48
N LEU A 20 5.92 -2.03 9.54
CA LEU A 20 4.50 -2.29 9.80
C LEU A 20 3.87 -3.18 8.73
N ALA A 21 4.19 -2.94 7.45
CA ALA A 21 3.72 -3.78 6.35
C ALA A 21 4.21 -5.23 6.47
N GLN A 22 5.50 -5.45 6.76
CA GLN A 22 6.05 -6.79 6.92
C GLN A 22 5.48 -7.50 8.14
N TRP A 23 5.40 -6.82 9.29
CA TRP A 23 4.93 -7.39 10.54
C TRP A 23 3.40 -7.43 10.67
N SER A 24 2.65 -6.94 9.67
CA SER A 24 1.19 -7.11 9.58
C SER A 24 0.74 -8.56 9.38
N GLY A 25 1.68 -9.47 9.09
CA GLY A 25 1.44 -10.91 8.99
C GLY A 25 1.13 -11.43 7.60
N ALA A 26 0.85 -10.58 6.60
CA ALA A 26 0.39 -11.04 5.28
C ALA A 26 1.40 -11.94 4.53
N ASN A 27 2.69 -11.62 4.56
CA ASN A 27 3.74 -12.44 3.95
C ASN A 27 3.88 -13.78 4.67
N ALA A 28 3.91 -13.75 6.02
CA ALA A 28 4.01 -14.95 6.83
C ALA A 28 2.80 -15.87 6.64
N VAL A 29 1.58 -15.31 6.58
CA VAL A 29 0.34 -16.02 6.23
C VAL A 29 0.42 -16.69 4.87
N THR A 30 1.07 -16.05 3.90
CA THR A 30 1.23 -16.61 2.55
C THR A 30 2.18 -17.80 2.54
N ILE A 31 3.30 -17.70 3.26
CA ILE A 31 4.33 -18.74 3.31
C ILE A 31 3.78 -20.01 3.98
N TYR A 32 3.02 -19.85 5.05
CA TYR A 32 2.45 -20.95 5.83
C TYR A 32 0.97 -21.22 5.48
N ALA A 33 0.50 -20.76 4.32
CA ALA A 33 -0.92 -20.85 3.93
C ALA A 33 -1.45 -22.29 3.96
N THR A 34 -0.67 -23.25 3.45
CA THR A 34 -1.04 -24.67 3.46
C THR A 34 -1.24 -25.22 4.87
N ASP A 35 -0.43 -24.74 5.82
CA ASP A 35 -0.48 -25.18 7.20
C ASP A 35 -1.70 -24.56 7.90
N PHE A 36 -2.00 -23.29 7.63
CA PHE A 36 -3.22 -22.64 8.12
C PHE A 36 -4.49 -23.27 7.55
N PHE A 37 -4.48 -23.66 6.28
CA PHE A 37 -5.61 -24.38 5.68
C PHE A 37 -5.80 -25.75 6.33
N ALA A 38 -4.73 -26.48 6.60
CA ALA A 38 -4.79 -27.76 7.31
C ALA A 38 -5.34 -27.61 8.75
N LEU A 39 -5.04 -26.49 9.43
CA LEU A 39 -5.55 -26.20 10.78
C LEU A 39 -7.06 -25.91 10.82
N VAL A 40 -7.61 -25.39 9.72
CA VAL A 40 -9.00 -24.87 9.63
C VAL A 40 -9.87 -25.74 8.70
N GLY A 41 -9.30 -26.75 8.06
CA GLY A 41 -10.02 -27.75 7.29
C GLY A 41 -9.17 -29.00 7.14
N LYS A 42 -9.62 -30.12 7.70
CA LYS A 42 -9.01 -31.43 7.37
C LYS A 42 -9.35 -31.78 5.92
N THR A 43 -8.57 -31.24 5.01
CA THR A 43 -8.63 -31.49 3.57
C THR A 43 -7.30 -32.11 3.13
N SER A 44 -7.28 -32.88 2.05
CA SER A 44 -6.07 -33.61 1.65
C SER A 44 -4.91 -32.64 1.35
N LYS A 45 -3.67 -33.13 1.39
CA LYS A 45 -2.50 -32.30 1.04
C LYS A 45 -2.64 -31.67 -0.36
N ALA A 46 -3.21 -32.41 -1.31
CA ALA A 46 -3.46 -31.92 -2.67
C ALA A 46 -4.45 -30.74 -2.67
N ASP A 47 -5.52 -30.83 -1.86
CA ASP A 47 -6.51 -29.78 -1.77
C ASP A 47 -5.95 -28.51 -1.13
N ASN A 48 -5.15 -28.62 -0.07
CA ASN A 48 -4.50 -27.45 0.57
C ASN A 48 -3.54 -26.73 -0.38
N MET A 49 -2.82 -27.49 -1.22
CA MET A 49 -1.98 -26.91 -2.28
C MET A 49 -2.83 -26.21 -3.34
N MET A 50 -3.95 -26.81 -3.75
CA MET A 50 -4.88 -26.18 -4.70
C MET A 50 -5.48 -24.89 -4.14
N MET A 51 -5.89 -24.88 -2.87
CA MET A 51 -6.39 -23.68 -2.18
C MET A 51 -5.35 -22.57 -2.11
N THR A 52 -4.08 -22.94 -1.93
CA THR A 52 -2.96 -21.99 -1.98
C THR A 52 -2.82 -21.37 -3.36
N ALA A 53 -2.90 -22.18 -4.43
CA ALA A 53 -2.88 -21.68 -5.80
C ALA A 53 -4.05 -20.71 -6.08
N VAL A 54 -5.27 -21.06 -5.65
CA VAL A 54 -6.45 -20.19 -5.75
C VAL A 54 -6.23 -18.87 -4.99
N SER A 55 -5.64 -18.93 -3.80
CA SER A 55 -5.32 -17.72 -3.02
C SER A 55 -4.34 -16.80 -3.75
N GLY A 56 -3.39 -17.38 -4.50
CA GLY A 56 -2.44 -16.66 -5.34
C GLY A 56 -3.14 -15.93 -6.49
N VAL A 57 -4.08 -16.59 -7.18
CA VAL A 57 -4.86 -15.97 -8.26
C VAL A 57 -5.71 -14.82 -7.73
N ILE A 58 -6.41 -15.02 -6.60
CA ILE A 58 -7.23 -13.97 -5.96
C ILE A 58 -6.36 -12.76 -5.59
N LYS A 59 -5.19 -13.01 -5.00
CA LYS A 59 -4.21 -11.95 -4.67
C LYS A 59 -3.71 -11.22 -5.90
N PHE A 60 -3.39 -11.95 -6.97
CA PHE A 60 -2.92 -11.37 -8.23
C PHE A 60 -3.97 -10.43 -8.83
N VAL A 61 -5.22 -10.89 -8.94
CA VAL A 61 -6.33 -10.08 -9.45
C VAL A 61 -6.59 -8.87 -8.56
N SER A 62 -6.59 -9.07 -7.24
CA SER A 62 -6.78 -7.98 -6.26
C SER A 62 -5.66 -6.94 -6.33
N ALA A 63 -4.42 -7.35 -6.53
CA ALA A 63 -3.28 -6.46 -6.70
C ALA A 63 -3.41 -5.60 -7.97
N TYR A 64 -3.81 -6.20 -9.10
CA TYR A 64 -4.07 -5.46 -10.34
C TYR A 64 -5.22 -4.46 -10.19
N LEU A 65 -6.35 -4.90 -9.63
CA LEU A 65 -7.50 -4.01 -9.40
C LEU A 65 -7.13 -2.83 -8.47
N THR A 66 -6.33 -3.11 -7.45
CA THR A 66 -5.82 -2.07 -6.55
C THR A 66 -4.93 -1.08 -7.29
N ALA A 67 -3.96 -1.60 -8.05
CA ALA A 67 -2.95 -0.80 -8.71
C ALA A 67 -3.55 0.16 -9.75
N PHE A 68 -4.51 -0.31 -10.56
CA PHE A 68 -5.06 0.47 -11.67
C PHE A 68 -6.28 1.32 -11.31
N PHE A 69 -7.07 0.91 -10.32
CA PHE A 69 -8.32 1.60 -9.99
C PHE A 69 -8.27 2.23 -8.60
N LEU A 70 -7.94 1.44 -7.59
CA LEU A 70 -8.15 1.84 -6.20
C LEU A 70 -7.21 2.97 -5.76
N ILE A 71 -5.92 2.89 -6.10
CA ILE A 71 -4.91 3.86 -5.67
C ILE A 71 -5.15 5.23 -6.30
N ASP A 72 -5.49 5.24 -7.59
CA ASP A 72 -5.69 6.47 -8.33
C ASP A 72 -7.03 7.14 -7.99
N LEU A 73 -8.08 6.35 -7.66
CA LEU A 73 -9.39 6.87 -7.26
C LEU A 73 -9.46 7.32 -5.79
N LEU A 74 -8.96 6.52 -4.86
CA LEU A 74 -9.10 6.78 -3.42
C LEU A 74 -7.93 7.59 -2.85
N GLY A 75 -6.80 7.57 -3.53
CA GLY A 75 -5.55 8.12 -3.05
C GLY A 75 -4.83 7.19 -2.08
N ARG A 76 -3.55 7.51 -1.81
CA ARG A 76 -2.61 6.57 -1.18
C ARG A 76 -2.97 6.37 0.30
N ARG A 77 -3.27 7.46 1.01
CA ARG A 77 -3.59 7.39 2.44
C ARG A 77 -4.90 6.66 2.70
N LYS A 78 -5.97 6.99 1.97
CA LYS A 78 -7.28 6.35 2.16
C LYS A 78 -7.29 4.88 1.78
N SER A 79 -6.63 4.52 0.66
CA SER A 79 -6.44 3.13 0.26
C SER A 79 -5.74 2.32 1.35
N LEU A 80 -4.68 2.89 1.94
CA LEU A 80 -3.97 2.26 3.04
C LEU A 80 -4.86 2.03 4.26
N TYR A 81 -5.64 3.04 4.67
CA TYR A 81 -6.56 2.89 5.80
C TYR A 81 -7.58 1.78 5.61
N ILE A 82 -8.26 1.79 4.46
CA ILE A 82 -9.31 0.81 4.17
C ILE A 82 -8.70 -0.59 4.15
N GLY A 83 -7.53 -0.75 3.52
CA GLY A 83 -6.79 -2.01 3.51
C GLY A 83 -6.40 -2.50 4.91
N ILE A 84 -5.87 -1.62 5.77
CA ILE A 84 -5.47 -1.99 7.14
C ILE A 84 -6.68 -2.38 7.97
N ILE A 85 -7.77 -1.60 7.95
CA ILE A 85 -8.99 -1.91 8.70
C ILE A 85 -9.56 -3.25 8.25
N PHE A 86 -9.64 -3.46 6.94
CA PHE A 86 -10.21 -4.69 6.41
C PHE A 86 -9.35 -5.91 6.74
N GLN A 87 -8.02 -5.78 6.63
CA GLN A 87 -7.08 -6.83 7.03
C GLN A 87 -7.18 -7.13 8.54
N LEU A 88 -7.31 -6.09 9.38
CA LEU A 88 -7.44 -6.20 10.83
C LEU A 88 -8.69 -7.00 11.20
N LEU A 89 -9.84 -6.66 10.62
CA LEU A 89 -11.10 -7.37 10.88
C LEU A 89 -11.02 -8.85 10.48
N CYS A 90 -10.40 -9.14 9.34
CA CYS A 90 -10.22 -10.51 8.85
C CYS A 90 -9.31 -11.33 9.77
N LEU A 91 -8.15 -10.79 10.15
CA LEU A 91 -7.21 -11.49 11.04
C LEU A 91 -7.74 -11.59 12.48
N LEU A 92 -8.51 -10.60 12.94
CA LEU A 92 -9.17 -10.66 14.24
C LEU A 92 -10.21 -11.77 14.27
N TYR A 93 -11.02 -11.90 13.22
CA TYR A 93 -11.96 -13.00 13.09
C TYR A 93 -11.24 -14.37 13.11
N PHE A 94 -10.15 -14.49 12.36
CA PHE A 94 -9.33 -15.71 12.33
C PHE A 94 -8.74 -16.05 13.71
N ALA A 95 -8.20 -15.05 14.41
CA ALA A 95 -7.65 -15.22 15.76
C ALA A 95 -8.72 -15.66 16.76
N LEU A 96 -9.90 -15.03 16.73
CA LEU A 96 -11.04 -15.37 17.59
C LEU A 96 -11.53 -16.78 17.32
N PHE A 97 -11.61 -17.19 16.05
CA PHE A 97 -11.97 -18.56 15.68
C PHE A 97 -11.02 -19.58 16.29
N LEU A 98 -9.71 -19.38 16.14
CA LEU A 98 -8.69 -20.28 16.71
C LEU A 98 -8.69 -20.29 18.26
N ASN A 99 -9.07 -19.17 18.89
CA ASN A 99 -9.16 -19.08 20.35
C ASN A 99 -10.41 -19.79 20.91
N ILE A 100 -11.57 -19.62 20.27
CA ILE A 100 -12.85 -20.18 20.72
C ILE A 100 -12.96 -21.67 20.36
N CYS A 101 -12.40 -22.08 19.22
CA CYS A 101 -12.44 -23.45 18.74
C CYS A 101 -11.03 -24.07 18.65
N PRO A 102 -10.30 -24.21 19.78
CA PRO A 102 -8.96 -24.83 19.77
C PRO A 102 -9.03 -26.29 19.32
N GLN A 103 -10.16 -26.97 19.58
CA GLN A 103 -10.44 -28.34 19.12
C GLN A 103 -10.43 -28.49 17.59
N ALA A 104 -10.60 -27.41 16.83
CA ALA A 104 -10.47 -27.46 15.37
C ALA A 104 -9.05 -27.82 14.92
N VAL A 105 -8.05 -27.47 15.74
CA VAL A 105 -6.64 -27.79 15.51
C VAL A 105 -6.34 -29.26 15.79
N ASP A 106 -6.92 -29.82 16.86
CA ASP A 106 -6.61 -31.17 17.34
C ASP A 106 -7.49 -32.25 16.69
N ASP A 107 -8.81 -32.05 16.63
CA ASP A 107 -9.71 -32.96 15.92
C ASP A 107 -10.90 -32.29 15.23
N PHE A 108 -10.70 -31.94 13.96
CA PHE A 108 -11.74 -31.41 13.09
C PHE A 108 -13.02 -32.29 13.00
N LYS A 109 -12.93 -33.60 13.24
CA LYS A 109 -14.08 -34.51 13.13
C LYS A 109 -15.04 -34.43 14.33
N SER A 110 -14.61 -33.86 15.46
CA SER A 110 -15.46 -33.65 16.63
C SER A 110 -16.18 -32.30 16.62
N LEU A 111 -16.02 -31.51 15.55
CA LEU A 111 -16.63 -30.19 15.44
C LEU A 111 -18.14 -30.28 15.21
N THR A 112 -18.88 -29.44 15.93
CA THR A 112 -20.32 -29.23 15.68
C THR A 112 -20.52 -28.57 14.31
N ASN A 113 -21.66 -28.79 13.66
CA ASN A 113 -22.00 -28.15 12.37
C ASN A 113 -21.75 -26.62 12.37
N VAL A 114 -22.06 -25.94 13.48
CA VAL A 114 -21.80 -24.49 13.66
C VAL A 114 -20.31 -24.15 13.57
N GLN A 115 -19.44 -24.95 14.19
CA GLN A 115 -18.00 -24.74 14.17
C GLN A 115 -17.41 -25.02 12.78
N VAL A 116 -17.98 -25.96 12.02
CA VAL A 116 -17.60 -26.19 10.61
C VAL A 116 -17.90 -24.98 9.74
N TYR A 117 -19.07 -24.35 9.89
CA TYR A 117 -19.38 -23.10 9.17
C TYR A 117 -18.46 -21.95 9.59
N ALA A 118 -18.18 -21.81 10.89
CA ALA A 118 -17.21 -20.83 11.38
C ALA A 118 -15.81 -21.04 10.80
N SER A 119 -15.38 -22.29 10.67
CA SER A 119 -14.11 -22.66 10.04
C SER A 119 -14.01 -22.23 8.58
N ARG A 120 -15.08 -22.43 7.80
CA ARG A 120 -15.16 -21.94 6.41
C ARG A 120 -15.12 -20.42 6.35
N GLY A 121 -15.75 -19.74 7.31
CA GLY A 121 -15.63 -18.30 7.50
C GLY A 121 -14.19 -17.86 7.79
N ALA A 122 -13.48 -18.61 8.64
CA ALA A 122 -12.11 -18.27 9.04
C ALA A 122 -11.16 -18.44 7.86
N LEU A 123 -11.34 -19.52 7.11
CA LEU A 123 -10.67 -19.72 5.83
C LEU A 123 -10.91 -18.53 4.90
N ALA A 124 -12.17 -18.16 4.62
CA ALA A 124 -12.50 -17.02 3.77
C ALA A 124 -11.88 -15.71 4.27
N ALA A 125 -11.87 -15.47 5.59
CA ALA A 125 -11.22 -14.33 6.20
C ALA A 125 -9.71 -14.31 5.92
N LEU A 126 -9.03 -15.46 5.90
CA LEU A 126 -7.61 -15.53 5.55
C LEU A 126 -7.36 -15.12 4.09
N PHE A 127 -8.22 -15.54 3.15
CA PHE A 127 -8.17 -15.10 1.75
C PHE A 127 -8.40 -13.59 1.63
N LEU A 128 -9.44 -13.07 2.29
CA LEU A 128 -9.79 -11.65 2.29
C LEU A 128 -8.71 -10.78 2.94
N SER A 129 -8.02 -11.28 3.97
CA SER A 129 -6.87 -10.59 4.58
C SER A 129 -5.76 -10.35 3.55
N GLY A 130 -5.56 -11.32 2.64
CA GLY A 130 -4.62 -11.22 1.53
C GLY A 130 -4.99 -10.12 0.54
N THR A 131 -6.26 -10.05 0.16
CA THR A 131 -6.76 -8.99 -0.74
C THR A 131 -6.70 -7.61 -0.08
N ALA A 132 -7.04 -7.53 1.21
CA ALA A 132 -6.97 -6.29 1.98
C ALA A 132 -5.53 -5.77 2.10
N TRP A 133 -4.57 -6.68 2.28
CA TRP A 133 -3.15 -6.32 2.27
C TRP A 133 -2.69 -5.80 0.91
N CYS A 134 -3.16 -6.41 -0.19
CA CYS A 134 -2.92 -5.90 -1.55
C CYS A 134 -3.45 -4.47 -1.73
N MET A 135 -4.67 -4.19 -1.22
CA MET A 135 -5.32 -2.87 -1.27
C MET A 135 -4.59 -1.80 -0.45
N GLY A 136 -4.03 -2.18 0.70
CA GLY A 136 -3.39 -1.26 1.62
C GLY A 136 -1.86 -1.24 1.51
N TRP A 137 -1.22 -2.08 2.33
CA TRP A 137 0.23 -2.08 2.52
C TRP A 137 1.02 -2.35 1.25
N ASN A 138 0.56 -3.27 0.40
CA ASN A 138 1.32 -3.66 -0.79
C ASN A 138 1.52 -2.49 -1.75
N ALA A 139 0.44 -1.76 -2.02
CA ALA A 139 0.45 -0.56 -2.86
C ALA A 139 1.40 0.51 -2.28
N VAL A 140 1.15 0.90 -1.03
CA VAL A 140 1.80 2.08 -0.45
C VAL A 140 3.27 1.82 -0.10
N GLN A 141 3.64 0.62 0.34
CA GLN A 141 5.02 0.35 0.75
C GLN A 141 6.03 0.54 -0.39
N TYR A 142 5.64 0.28 -1.65
CA TYR A 142 6.54 0.44 -2.79
C TYR A 142 6.45 1.84 -3.41
N LEU A 143 5.24 2.40 -3.52
CA LEU A 143 5.01 3.73 -4.10
C LEU A 143 5.63 4.86 -3.26
N ILE A 144 5.57 4.75 -1.93
CA ILE A 144 6.01 5.84 -1.06
C ILE A 144 7.52 6.11 -1.19
N ASN A 145 8.31 5.08 -1.49
CA ASN A 145 9.76 5.23 -1.66
C ASN A 145 10.09 6.14 -2.85
N SER A 146 9.33 6.04 -3.94
CA SER A 146 9.52 6.90 -5.12
C SER A 146 8.91 8.30 -4.96
N GLU A 147 7.82 8.43 -4.21
CA GLU A 147 7.08 9.70 -4.06
C GLU A 147 7.68 10.62 -2.99
N VAL A 148 8.16 10.05 -1.90
CA VAL A 148 8.61 10.82 -0.73
C VAL A 148 10.10 11.13 -0.78
N LEU A 149 10.94 10.27 -1.35
CA LEU A 149 12.38 10.51 -1.35
C LEU A 149 12.81 11.56 -2.40
N PRO A 150 13.61 12.59 -2.00
CA PRO A 150 14.18 13.53 -2.96
C PRO A 150 15.07 12.81 -3.98
N LEU A 151 15.06 13.29 -5.23
CA LEU A 151 15.80 12.69 -6.35
C LEU A 151 17.28 12.43 -6.03
N ARG A 152 17.94 13.36 -5.33
CA ARG A 152 19.38 13.27 -4.98
C ARG A 152 19.74 12.07 -4.09
N VAL A 153 18.82 11.62 -3.24
CA VAL A 153 19.06 10.52 -2.27
C VAL A 153 18.21 9.28 -2.56
N ARG A 154 17.35 9.32 -3.58
CA ARG A 154 16.36 8.29 -3.86
C ARG A 154 16.98 6.93 -4.08
N ASN A 155 18.06 6.83 -4.87
CA ASN A 155 18.69 5.54 -5.18
C ASN A 155 19.24 4.84 -3.93
N ILE A 156 20.04 5.57 -3.13
CA ILE A 156 20.64 5.03 -1.90
C ILE A 156 19.55 4.78 -0.85
N GLY A 157 18.58 5.68 -0.71
CA GLY A 157 17.46 5.54 0.21
C GLY A 157 16.60 4.32 -0.08
N SER A 158 16.21 4.12 -1.34
CA SER A 158 15.45 2.95 -1.77
C SER A 158 16.23 1.65 -1.53
N ALA A 159 17.54 1.64 -1.77
CA ALA A 159 18.38 0.45 -1.49
C ALA A 159 18.38 0.09 0.00
N ILE A 160 18.55 1.07 0.89
CA ILE A 160 18.50 0.85 2.36
C ILE A 160 17.11 0.37 2.79
N ILE A 161 16.06 1.02 2.31
CA ILE A 161 14.67 0.66 2.64
C ILE A 161 14.37 -0.76 2.16
N MET A 162 14.84 -1.15 0.97
CA MET A 162 14.61 -2.50 0.44
C MET A 162 15.42 -3.56 1.17
N CYS A 163 16.66 -3.27 1.54
CA CYS A 163 17.45 -4.14 2.41
C CYS A 163 16.73 -4.39 3.75
N PHE A 164 16.21 -3.31 4.36
CA PHE A 164 15.42 -3.39 5.58
C PHE A 164 14.11 -4.16 5.39
N HIS A 165 13.43 -3.98 4.26
CA HIS A 165 12.23 -4.72 3.89
C HIS A 165 12.50 -6.23 3.87
N PHE A 166 13.51 -6.68 3.12
CA PHE A 166 13.84 -8.11 3.04
C PHE A 166 14.34 -8.68 4.37
N ALA A 167 15.08 -7.92 5.15
CA ALA A 167 15.49 -8.32 6.50
C ALA A 167 14.28 -8.57 7.41
N ASN A 168 13.29 -7.67 7.40
CA ASN A 168 12.06 -7.84 8.18
C ASN A 168 11.18 -8.97 7.63
N GLN A 169 11.12 -9.15 6.31
CA GLN A 169 10.39 -10.24 5.68
C GLN A 169 10.96 -11.60 6.11
N TYR A 170 12.29 -11.74 6.11
CA TYR A 170 12.98 -12.93 6.62
C TYR A 170 12.72 -13.13 8.12
N ALA A 171 12.87 -12.07 8.93
CA ALA A 171 12.65 -12.12 10.37
C ALA A 171 11.24 -12.57 10.72
N ASN A 172 10.21 -11.99 10.09
CA ASN A 172 8.81 -12.40 10.32
C ASN A 172 8.58 -13.86 9.93
N SER A 173 9.06 -14.26 8.74
CA SER A 173 8.92 -15.64 8.26
C SER A 173 9.54 -16.66 9.21
N LYS A 174 10.69 -16.32 9.82
CA LYS A 174 11.35 -17.14 10.84
C LYS A 174 10.66 -17.08 12.19
N ALA A 175 10.15 -15.93 12.60
CA ALA A 175 9.53 -15.72 13.91
C ALA A 175 8.17 -16.44 14.02
N LEU A 176 7.39 -16.50 12.93
CA LEU A 176 6.02 -17.03 12.96
C LEU A 176 5.93 -18.45 13.57
N PRO A 177 6.71 -19.47 13.16
CA PRO A 177 6.67 -20.78 13.81
C PRO A 177 6.94 -20.75 15.32
N TYR A 178 7.89 -19.92 15.77
CA TYR A 178 8.19 -19.76 17.20
C TYR A 178 7.08 -19.01 17.94
N MET A 179 6.41 -18.06 17.30
CA MET A 179 5.25 -17.38 17.87
C MET A 179 4.06 -18.32 18.01
N MET A 180 3.82 -19.19 17.01
CA MET A 180 2.74 -20.17 17.03
C MET A 180 2.91 -21.20 18.16
N THR A 181 4.15 -21.63 18.43
CA THR A 181 4.43 -22.58 19.52
C THR A 181 4.54 -21.89 20.89
N GLY A 182 5.12 -20.70 20.96
CA GLY A 182 5.35 -19.98 22.21
C GLY A 182 4.15 -19.18 22.74
N MET A 183 3.25 -18.71 21.87
CA MET A 183 2.10 -17.89 22.23
C MET A 183 0.75 -18.60 21.99
N ASN A 184 0.78 -19.90 21.72
CA ASN A 184 -0.32 -20.68 21.12
C ASN A 184 -0.68 -20.23 19.70
N THR A 185 -1.35 -21.11 18.95
CA THR A 185 -1.75 -20.92 17.55
C THR A 185 -2.52 -19.63 17.32
N TYR A 186 -3.38 -19.22 18.26
CA TYR A 186 -4.15 -17.97 18.17
C TYR A 186 -3.34 -16.71 18.54
N GLY A 187 -2.30 -16.85 19.38
CA GLY A 187 -1.53 -15.72 19.90
C GLY A 187 -0.74 -14.98 18.84
N ALA A 188 -0.20 -15.71 17.85
CA ALA A 188 0.51 -15.09 16.73
C ALA A 188 -0.40 -14.17 15.90
N PHE A 189 -1.67 -14.55 15.71
CA PHE A 189 -2.63 -13.72 14.98
C PHE A 189 -3.08 -12.50 15.78
N TYR A 190 -3.23 -12.61 17.11
CA TYR A 190 -3.46 -11.43 17.96
C TYR A 190 -2.29 -10.45 17.91
N PHE A 191 -1.05 -10.94 17.84
CA PHE A 191 0.11 -10.08 17.62
C PHE A 191 -0.01 -9.31 16.29
N PHE A 192 -0.35 -9.98 15.19
CA PHE A 192 -0.55 -9.30 13.89
C PHE A 192 -1.68 -8.28 13.93
N VAL A 193 -2.79 -8.58 14.62
CA VAL A 193 -3.89 -7.63 14.86
C VAL A 193 -3.39 -6.41 15.64
N GLY A 194 -2.56 -6.60 16.67
CA GLY A 194 -1.94 -5.52 17.42
C GLY A 194 -1.04 -4.64 16.55
N VAL A 195 -0.22 -5.24 15.68
CA VAL A 195 0.61 -4.51 14.71
C VAL A 195 -0.24 -3.72 13.71
N LEU A 196 -1.35 -4.29 13.24
CA LEU A 196 -2.29 -3.60 12.35
C LEU A 196 -2.98 -2.41 13.05
N ALA A 197 -3.38 -2.58 14.31
CA ALA A 197 -3.95 -1.49 15.10
C ALA A 197 -2.93 -0.36 15.32
N LEU A 198 -1.68 -0.71 15.65
CA LEU A 198 -0.59 0.25 15.73
C LEU A 198 -0.34 0.93 14.37
N GLY A 199 -0.45 0.18 13.28
CA GLY A 199 -0.36 0.67 11.91
C GLY A 199 -1.42 1.72 11.59
N LEU A 200 -2.68 1.53 12.03
CA LEU A 200 -3.75 2.53 11.87
C LEU A 200 -3.41 3.84 12.58
N VAL A 201 -2.96 3.75 13.84
CA VAL A 201 -2.57 4.93 14.62
C VAL A 201 -1.38 5.63 13.97
N PHE A 202 -0.40 4.87 13.48
CA PHE A 202 0.76 5.40 12.80
C PHE A 202 0.39 6.15 11.51
N VAL A 203 -0.43 5.54 10.65
CA VAL A 203 -0.91 6.15 9.40
C VAL A 203 -1.75 7.39 9.67
N TRP A 204 -2.48 7.42 10.79
CA TRP A 204 -3.22 8.60 11.21
C TRP A 204 -2.36 9.77 11.62
N PHE A 205 -1.30 9.50 12.37
CA PHE A 205 -0.48 10.57 12.91
C PHE A 205 0.63 11.04 11.97
N PHE A 206 1.29 10.12 11.26
CA PHE A 206 2.57 10.40 10.58
C PHE A 206 2.50 10.41 9.06
N LEU A 207 1.54 9.71 8.44
CA LEU A 207 1.45 9.62 6.97
C LEU A 207 0.54 10.72 6.40
N PRO A 208 1.08 11.70 5.64
CA PRO A 208 0.26 12.68 4.93
C PRO A 208 -0.41 12.06 3.70
N GLU A 209 -1.36 12.79 3.08
CA GLU A 209 -1.83 12.43 1.75
C GLU A 209 -0.77 12.78 0.70
N LEU A 210 -0.42 11.78 -0.12
CA LEU A 210 0.67 11.87 -1.11
C LEU A 210 0.15 11.96 -2.55
N SER A 211 -1.14 11.65 -2.75
CA SER A 211 -1.75 11.63 -4.07
C SER A 211 -1.69 12.97 -4.80
N GLY A 212 -1.25 12.91 -6.06
CA GLY A 212 -1.35 14.02 -7.02
C GLY A 212 -0.41 15.19 -6.74
N ARG A 213 0.49 15.08 -5.75
CA ARG A 213 1.37 16.19 -5.37
C ARG A 213 2.61 16.30 -6.24
N SER A 214 2.94 17.54 -6.64
CA SER A 214 4.25 17.85 -7.23
C SER A 214 5.41 17.59 -6.27
N LEU A 215 6.61 17.41 -6.83
CA LEU A 215 7.84 17.22 -6.05
C LEU A 215 8.18 18.44 -5.16
N GLU A 216 7.83 19.64 -5.62
CA GLU A 216 8.03 20.89 -4.89
C GLU A 216 7.05 21.00 -3.70
N SER A 217 5.77 20.72 -3.92
CA SER A 217 4.77 20.67 -2.84
C SER A 217 5.11 19.62 -1.77
N MET A 218 5.71 18.49 -2.18
CA MET A 218 6.25 17.51 -1.24
C MET A 218 7.40 18.08 -0.41
N GLU A 219 8.24 18.94 -0.98
CA GLU A 219 9.32 19.59 -0.25
C GLU A 219 8.81 20.50 0.86
N GLU A 220 7.83 21.33 0.56
CA GLU A 220 7.13 22.17 1.53
C GLU A 220 6.46 21.34 2.64
N LEU A 221 5.74 20.28 2.26
CA LEU A 221 5.04 19.39 3.18
C LEU A 221 5.98 18.77 4.22
N PHE A 222 7.14 18.28 3.80
CA PHE A 222 8.11 17.64 4.70
C PHE A 222 9.06 18.62 5.41
N ASN A 223 8.97 19.92 5.13
CA ASN A 223 9.62 20.96 5.91
C ASN A 223 8.79 21.38 7.15
N LEU A 224 7.52 20.97 7.23
CA LEU A 224 6.71 21.16 8.42
C LEU A 224 7.24 20.34 9.62
N PRO A 225 6.92 20.74 10.86
CA PRO A 225 7.17 19.93 12.04
C PRO A 225 6.53 18.55 11.92
N TRP A 226 7.25 17.49 12.34
CA TRP A 226 6.87 16.09 12.12
C TRP A 226 5.45 15.73 12.59
N TYR A 227 5.00 16.34 13.69
CA TYR A 227 3.68 16.10 14.30
C TYR A 227 2.52 16.78 13.57
N LEU A 228 2.80 17.66 12.61
CA LEU A 228 1.82 18.33 11.75
C LEU A 228 1.70 17.67 10.39
N ILE A 229 2.76 17.02 9.89
CA ILE A 229 2.81 16.45 8.54
C ILE A 229 1.63 15.50 8.30
N GLY A 230 1.45 14.46 9.12
CA GLY A 230 0.37 13.48 8.89
C GLY A 230 -1.04 14.00 9.19
N ARG A 231 -1.19 14.94 10.13
CA ARG A 231 -2.53 15.42 10.57
C ARG A 231 -3.03 16.63 9.80
N ARG A 232 -2.18 17.63 9.60
CA ARG A 232 -2.53 18.93 9.01
C ARG A 232 -1.67 19.28 7.78
N GLY A 233 -0.80 18.38 7.33
CA GLY A 233 0.09 18.67 6.19
C GLY A 233 -0.67 19.04 4.92
N ALA A 234 -1.83 18.42 4.68
CA ALA A 234 -2.68 18.76 3.53
C ALA A 234 -3.25 20.19 3.60
N GLU A 235 -3.50 20.71 4.80
CA GLU A 235 -4.04 22.06 5.06
C GLU A 235 -2.92 23.11 5.07
N LEU A 236 -1.79 22.79 5.69
CA LEU A 236 -0.68 23.73 5.93
C LEU A 236 0.26 23.88 4.74
N ALA A 237 0.33 22.88 3.87
CA ALA A 237 1.06 22.93 2.61
C ALA A 237 0.10 22.48 1.51
N PRO A 238 -0.86 23.31 1.06
CA PRO A 238 -1.72 22.97 -0.07
C PRO A 238 -0.89 22.80 -1.34
N ASP A 239 -1.32 21.91 -2.23
CA ASP A 239 -0.63 21.76 -3.52
C ASP A 239 -1.06 22.86 -4.47
N HIS A 240 -0.09 23.68 -4.89
CA HIS A 240 -0.29 24.77 -5.83
C HIS A 240 0.02 24.37 -7.28
N SER A 241 0.47 23.13 -7.50
CA SER A 241 0.78 22.66 -8.85
C SER A 241 -0.50 22.38 -9.66
N GLU A 242 -0.55 22.86 -10.90
CA GLU A 242 -1.73 22.77 -11.79
C GLU A 242 -2.09 21.33 -12.22
N VAL A 243 -1.29 20.34 -11.83
CA VAL A 243 -1.42 18.93 -12.22
C VAL A 243 -2.79 18.33 -11.86
N ASN A 244 -3.51 18.93 -10.90
CA ASN A 244 -4.79 18.44 -10.39
C ASN A 244 -6.02 19.27 -10.80
N ARG A 245 -5.91 20.31 -11.65
CA ARG A 245 -7.06 21.11 -12.11
C ARG A 245 -7.49 20.77 -13.55
N ILE A 246 -7.82 19.52 -13.83
CA ILE A 246 -8.72 19.22 -14.96
C ILE A 246 -10.11 18.99 -14.39
N HIS A 247 -10.83 20.09 -14.13
CA HIS A 247 -12.28 20.01 -14.05
C HIS A 247 -12.80 19.76 -15.46
N ALA A 248 -13.39 18.59 -15.71
CA ALA A 248 -14.18 18.36 -16.91
C ALA A 248 -15.43 19.26 -16.81
N SER A 249 -15.33 20.48 -17.33
CA SER A 249 -16.51 21.29 -17.64
C SER A 249 -17.24 20.60 -18.79
N ASN A 250 -18.54 20.34 -18.63
CA ASN A 250 -19.40 19.79 -19.67
C ASN A 250 -19.68 20.76 -20.83
N ASP A 251 -18.95 21.87 -20.91
CA ASP A 251 -18.94 22.72 -22.09
C ASP A 251 -17.69 22.40 -22.91
N HIS A 252 -17.89 22.15 -24.20
CA HIS A 252 -16.86 21.92 -25.21
C HIS A 252 -15.97 23.15 -25.48
N THR A 253 -15.76 24.01 -24.48
CA THR A 253 -14.87 25.17 -24.50
C THR A 253 -14.02 25.15 -23.23
N GLY A 254 -12.82 24.58 -23.34
CA GLY A 254 -11.82 24.67 -22.28
C GLY A 254 -11.34 26.11 -22.16
N ASN A 255 -11.83 26.82 -21.14
CA ASN A 255 -11.37 28.16 -20.82
C ASN A 255 -10.31 28.06 -19.72
N ALA A 256 -9.04 28.26 -20.09
CA ALA A 256 -7.93 28.42 -19.17
C ALA A 256 -7.97 29.85 -18.62
N ASP A 257 -8.74 30.06 -17.55
CA ASP A 257 -8.80 31.36 -16.88
C ASP A 257 -7.73 31.42 -15.78
N GLY A 258 -6.65 32.18 -16.04
CA GLY A 258 -5.57 32.33 -15.08
C GLY A 258 -4.25 32.96 -15.53
N GLY A 259 -4.25 33.82 -16.55
CA GLY A 259 -3.09 34.66 -16.88
C GLY A 259 -2.82 34.74 -18.39
N ASN A 260 -2.86 35.95 -18.94
CA ASN A 260 -2.53 36.21 -20.34
C ASN A 260 -1.09 35.76 -20.67
N ILE A 261 -0.94 34.53 -21.13
CA ILE A 261 0.14 34.18 -22.05
C ILE A 261 -0.47 34.40 -23.43
N ALA A 262 -0.17 35.56 -24.01
CA ALA A 262 -0.43 35.80 -25.43
C ALA A 262 0.50 34.87 -26.22
N ILE A 263 0.03 33.66 -26.51
CA ILE A 263 0.64 32.81 -27.54
C ILE A 263 0.18 33.40 -28.87
N ASP A 264 1.03 34.25 -29.42
CA ASP A 264 0.83 34.93 -30.69
C ASP A 264 0.98 33.91 -31.83
N MET A 265 -0.08 33.15 -32.11
CA MET A 265 -0.09 32.09 -33.14
C MET A 265 0.23 32.63 -34.54
N GLU A 266 0.06 33.93 -34.80
CA GLU A 266 0.48 34.53 -36.08
C GLU A 266 2.01 34.56 -36.25
N LYS A 267 2.77 34.54 -35.14
CA LYS A 267 4.23 34.57 -35.18
C LYS A 267 4.83 33.19 -35.49
N GLU A 268 4.26 32.12 -34.94
CA GLU A 268 4.67 30.75 -35.27
C GLU A 268 4.29 30.39 -36.71
N GLU A 269 3.14 30.85 -37.22
CA GLU A 269 2.76 30.63 -38.62
C GLU A 269 3.66 31.41 -39.59
N ARG A 270 4.04 32.67 -39.26
CA ARG A 270 5.01 33.44 -40.06
C ARG A 270 6.43 32.85 -40.02
N GLU A 271 6.90 32.38 -38.86
CA GLU A 271 8.22 31.76 -38.73
C GLU A 271 8.29 30.37 -39.41
N GLN A 272 7.18 29.62 -39.46
CA GLN A 272 7.10 28.38 -40.25
C GLN A 272 7.06 28.66 -41.76
N ILE A 273 6.38 29.72 -42.21
CA ILE A 273 6.34 30.11 -43.62
C ILE A 273 7.70 30.66 -44.10
N GLU A 274 8.42 31.43 -43.27
CA GLU A 274 9.79 31.89 -43.59
C GLU A 274 10.80 30.73 -43.65
N ASN A 275 10.75 29.77 -42.71
CA ASN A 275 11.64 28.60 -42.71
C ASN A 275 11.43 27.66 -43.91
N VAL A 276 10.20 27.57 -44.44
CA VAL A 276 9.89 26.79 -45.65
C VAL A 276 10.43 27.49 -46.90
N ASN A 277 10.38 28.82 -46.96
CA ASN A 277 10.91 29.60 -48.09
C ASN A 277 12.45 29.62 -48.14
N GLU A 278 13.14 29.60 -47.00
CA GLU A 278 14.61 29.53 -46.98
C GLU A 278 15.14 28.15 -47.40
N LYS A 279 14.49 27.06 -46.98
CA LYS A 279 14.86 25.69 -47.43
C LYS A 279 14.53 25.43 -48.91
N GLY A 280 13.53 26.11 -49.47
CA GLY A 280 13.19 26.04 -50.90
C GLY A 280 14.19 26.73 -51.83
N LYS A 281 15.02 27.66 -51.33
CA LYS A 281 16.05 28.36 -52.12
C LYS A 281 17.43 27.67 -52.13
N SER A 282 17.62 26.60 -51.36
CA SER A 282 18.89 25.86 -51.27
C SER A 282 18.95 24.60 -52.16
N LEU A 283 17.93 24.34 -52.98
CA LEU A 283 17.86 23.15 -53.84
C LEU A 283 17.63 23.48 -55.34
N VAL A 284 18.13 24.63 -55.80
CA VAL A 284 18.35 24.91 -57.23
C VAL A 284 19.81 25.24 -57.45
#